data_AF-A0A5S5CZ84-F1
#
_entry.id   AF-A0A5S5CZ84-F1
#
_cell.length_a   1.000
_cell.length_b   1.000
_cell.length_c   1.000
_cell.angle_alpha   90.00
_cell.angle_beta   90.00
_cell.angle_gamma   90.00
#
_symmetry.space_group_name_H-M   'P 1'
#
loop_
_entity.id
_entity.type
_entity.pdbx_description
1 polymer ?
#
loop_
_entity_poly.entity_id
_entity_poly.type
_entity_poly.pdbx_seq_one_letter_code
_entity_poly.pdbx_strand_id
1 'polypeptide(L)'
;MDARRLLLGDWTPVVRDGIDLLRLAILGGALWYAVAGDAGAAAVLAVMGTVTLVARGVNLPRVYDLSVVVGMALQGFGEVWGLYDRFVRFDDLVHLTLPMLTAPVVYIALARADVVPDPRDETHLRHYVGIAVVTAALGITVGALWEIYEWRSDAWLGTDLSEGNDDTNGDLVRDSLGALIGAALLVAWARFGWGSVRRIPGVNTHEAVDA
;
A
#
# COMPACT_ATOMS: atom_id res chain seq x y z
N MET A 1 -19.82 15.11 -18.02
CA MET A 1 -19.73 14.26 -16.80
C MET A 1 -19.95 15.17 -15.61
N ASP A 2 -20.74 14.75 -14.62
CA ASP A 2 -20.88 15.51 -13.37
C ASP A 2 -19.58 15.44 -12.54
N ALA A 3 -19.28 16.46 -11.74
CA ALA A 3 -18.07 16.62 -10.94
C ALA A 3 -17.83 15.41 -10.01
N ARG A 4 -18.91 14.83 -9.47
CA ARG A 4 -18.84 13.60 -8.67
C ARG A 4 -18.28 12.42 -9.47
N ARG A 5 -18.75 12.20 -10.71
CA ARG A 5 -18.29 11.11 -11.59
C ARG A 5 -16.85 11.35 -12.06
N LEU A 6 -16.46 12.61 -12.25
CA LEU A 6 -15.08 12.96 -12.55
C LEU A 6 -14.14 12.60 -11.38
N LEU A 7 -14.53 12.89 -10.14
CA LEU A 7 -13.68 12.68 -8.95
C LEU A 7 -13.71 11.25 -8.41
N LEU A 8 -14.90 10.64 -8.35
CA LEU A 8 -15.11 9.35 -7.69
C LEU A 8 -15.10 8.15 -8.65
N GLY A 9 -15.26 8.37 -9.95
CA GLY A 9 -15.08 7.32 -10.96
C GLY A 9 -16.30 6.88 -11.75
N ASP A 10 -16.28 5.59 -12.08
CA ASP A 10 -17.15 4.91 -13.06
C ASP A 10 -16.96 5.41 -14.48
N TRP A 11 -15.70 5.53 -14.90
CA TRP A 11 -15.38 5.91 -16.27
C TRP A 11 -15.57 4.70 -17.20
N THR A 12 -14.90 3.59 -16.93
CA THR A 12 -14.99 2.34 -17.70
C THR A 12 -14.80 1.10 -16.80
N PRO A 13 -15.12 -0.13 -17.28
CA PRO A 13 -14.83 -1.37 -16.54
C PRO A 13 -13.33 -1.61 -16.29
N VAL A 14 -12.46 -1.04 -17.12
CA VAL A 14 -11.01 -1.22 -17.05
C VAL A 14 -10.37 -0.12 -16.19
N VAL A 15 -10.64 1.13 -16.53
CA VAL A 15 -10.18 2.33 -15.81
C VAL A 15 -11.36 2.89 -15.03
N ARG A 16 -11.39 2.62 -13.72
CA ARG A 16 -12.53 2.97 -12.86
C ARG A 16 -12.48 4.44 -12.45
N ASP A 17 -11.31 4.98 -12.10
CA ASP A 17 -11.07 6.41 -11.81
C ASP A 17 -9.56 6.74 -11.73
N GLY A 18 -9.23 7.91 -11.16
CA GLY A 18 -7.86 8.39 -10.98
C GLY A 18 -6.89 7.45 -10.27
N ILE A 19 -7.34 6.57 -9.37
CA ILE A 19 -6.46 5.56 -8.76
C ILE A 19 -5.96 4.59 -9.84
N ASP A 20 -6.83 4.22 -10.80
CA ASP A 20 -6.44 3.34 -11.90
C ASP A 20 -5.55 4.08 -12.91
N LEU A 21 -5.64 5.41 -13.02
CA LEU A 21 -4.65 6.19 -13.78
C LEU A 21 -3.27 6.13 -13.14
N LEU A 22 -3.18 6.24 -11.81
CA LEU A 22 -1.90 6.13 -11.12
C LEU A 22 -1.28 4.73 -11.29
N ARG A 23 -2.10 3.68 -11.24
CA ARG A 23 -1.65 2.31 -11.58
C ARG A 23 -1.11 2.22 -13.00
N LEU A 24 -1.83 2.78 -13.97
CA LEU A 24 -1.39 2.82 -15.36
C LEU A 24 -0.13 3.65 -15.55
N ALA A 25 0.08 4.69 -14.75
CA ALA A 25 1.32 5.46 -14.77
C ALA A 25 2.52 4.62 -14.30
N ILE A 26 2.36 3.82 -13.23
CA ILE A 26 3.41 2.89 -12.77
C ILE A 26 3.73 1.85 -13.86
N LEU A 27 2.70 1.18 -14.38
CA LEU A 27 2.86 0.14 -15.43
C LEU A 27 3.39 0.70 -16.75
N GLY A 28 2.93 1.90 -17.12
CA GLY A 28 3.40 2.63 -18.29
C GLY A 28 4.85 3.07 -18.14
N GLY A 29 5.25 3.49 -16.93
CA GLY A 29 6.64 3.74 -16.58
C GLY A 29 7.51 2.50 -16.76
N ALA A 30 7.06 1.34 -16.25
CA ALA A 30 7.77 0.08 -16.44
C ALA A 30 8.01 -0.25 -17.93
N LEU A 31 6.97 -0.12 -18.76
CA LEU A 31 7.09 -0.33 -20.21
C LEU A 31 8.02 0.70 -20.87
N TRP A 32 7.92 1.96 -20.47
CA TRP A 32 8.77 3.03 -20.99
C TRP A 32 10.25 2.74 -20.74
N TYR A 33 10.62 2.44 -19.49
CA TYR A 33 12.01 2.13 -19.15
C TYR A 33 12.50 0.85 -19.82
N ALA A 34 11.64 -0.16 -20.00
CA ALA A 34 11.99 -1.37 -20.74
C ALA A 34 12.33 -1.06 -22.21
N VAL A 35 11.53 -0.23 -22.88
CA VAL A 35 11.78 0.20 -24.27
C VAL A 35 13.00 1.11 -24.37
N ALA A 36 13.26 1.93 -23.33
CA ALA A 36 14.43 2.79 -23.25
C ALA A 36 15.74 2.03 -22.96
N GLY A 37 15.66 0.72 -22.66
CA GLY A 37 16.83 -0.13 -22.39
C GLY A 37 17.29 -0.13 -20.92
N ASP A 38 16.51 0.45 -20.02
CA ASP A 38 16.77 0.45 -18.58
C ASP A 38 15.97 -0.68 -17.91
N ALA A 39 16.58 -1.86 -17.89
CA ALA A 39 15.95 -3.06 -17.32
C ALA A 39 15.74 -2.97 -15.81
N GLY A 40 16.58 -2.24 -15.08
CA GLY A 40 16.48 -2.08 -13.63
C GLY A 40 15.25 -1.26 -13.24
N ALA A 41 15.12 -0.06 -13.81
CA ALA A 41 13.96 0.79 -13.58
C ALA A 41 12.65 0.13 -14.05
N ALA A 42 12.71 -0.59 -15.18
CA ALA A 42 11.57 -1.36 -15.67
C ALA A 42 11.14 -2.45 -14.67
N ALA A 43 12.10 -3.21 -14.11
CA ALA A 43 11.81 -4.27 -13.15
C ALA A 43 11.19 -3.72 -11.86
N VAL A 44 11.75 -2.64 -11.30
CA VAL A 44 11.23 -1.99 -10.08
C VAL A 44 9.77 -1.57 -10.28
N LEU A 45 9.48 -0.82 -11.33
CA LEU A 45 8.11 -0.35 -11.59
C LEU A 45 7.16 -1.50 -11.97
N ALA A 46 7.66 -2.56 -12.61
CA ALA A 46 6.86 -3.75 -12.91
C ALA A 46 6.44 -4.49 -11.63
N VAL A 47 7.36 -4.64 -10.66
CA VAL A 47 7.05 -5.24 -9.35
C VAL A 47 6.04 -4.38 -8.60
N MET A 48 6.29 -3.08 -8.47
CA MET A 48 5.37 -2.13 -7.81
C MET A 48 3.99 -2.14 -8.48
N GLY A 49 3.95 -2.09 -9.82
CA GLY A 49 2.72 -2.16 -10.60
C GLY A 49 1.96 -3.48 -10.37
N THR A 50 2.67 -4.61 -10.29
CA THR A 50 2.08 -5.92 -10.01
C THR A 50 1.42 -5.96 -8.64
N VAL A 51 2.07 -5.43 -7.60
CA VAL A 51 1.47 -5.31 -6.26
C VAL A 51 0.15 -4.52 -6.32
N THR A 52 0.10 -3.42 -7.08
CA THR A 52 -1.15 -2.65 -7.23
C THR A 52 -2.27 -3.39 -7.97
N LEU A 53 -1.93 -4.32 -8.86
CA LEU A 53 -2.88 -5.17 -9.58
C LEU A 53 -3.40 -6.30 -8.68
N VAL A 54 -2.53 -6.91 -7.88
CA VAL A 54 -2.91 -7.89 -6.86
C VAL A 54 -3.86 -7.24 -5.85
N ALA A 55 -3.53 -6.06 -5.34
CA ALA A 55 -4.39 -5.31 -4.42
C ALA A 55 -5.74 -4.95 -5.06
N ARG A 56 -5.78 -4.65 -6.37
CA ARG A 56 -7.02 -4.40 -7.12
C ARG A 56 -7.96 -5.62 -7.09
N GLY A 57 -7.42 -6.85 -7.08
CA GLY A 57 -8.19 -8.09 -6.99
C GLY A 57 -8.89 -8.29 -5.63
N VAL A 58 -8.39 -7.68 -4.56
CA VAL A 58 -8.95 -7.77 -3.19
C VAL A 58 -10.27 -6.97 -3.05
N ASN A 59 -10.57 -6.07 -3.99
CA ASN A 59 -11.72 -5.16 -3.94
C ASN A 59 -11.72 -4.30 -2.66
N LEU A 60 -10.59 -3.64 -2.40
CA LEU A 60 -10.39 -2.77 -1.25
C LEU A 60 -11.36 -1.56 -1.25
N PRO A 61 -11.70 -1.02 -0.06
CA PRO A 61 -12.28 0.31 0.04
C PRO A 61 -11.37 1.34 -0.62
N ARG A 62 -11.97 2.37 -1.24
CA ARG A 62 -11.26 3.38 -2.05
C ARG A 62 -10.01 3.96 -1.37
N VAL A 63 -10.11 4.29 -0.08
CA VAL A 63 -8.99 4.91 0.66
C VAL A 63 -7.80 3.96 0.75
N TYR A 64 -8.01 2.68 1.04
CA TYR A 64 -6.93 1.68 1.12
C TYR A 64 -6.44 1.24 -0.25
N ASP A 65 -7.31 1.25 -1.26
CA ASP A 65 -6.92 1.10 -2.66
C ASP A 65 -5.98 2.23 -3.09
N LEU A 66 -6.25 3.47 -2.67
CA LEU A 66 -5.37 4.60 -2.87
C LEU A 66 -4.09 4.48 -2.05
N SER A 67 -4.17 4.07 -0.78
CA SER A 67 -3.01 3.92 0.13
C SER A 67 -1.94 3.02 -0.47
N VAL A 68 -2.31 1.82 -0.93
CA VAL A 68 -1.33 0.90 -1.54
C VAL A 68 -0.79 1.44 -2.86
N VAL A 69 -1.62 2.05 -3.71
CA VAL A 69 -1.15 2.58 -5.00
C VAL A 69 -0.21 3.78 -4.81
N VAL A 70 -0.50 4.65 -3.84
CA VAL A 70 0.38 5.76 -3.48
C VAL A 70 1.68 5.26 -2.87
N GLY A 71 1.64 4.27 -1.98
CA GLY A 71 2.84 3.65 -1.42
C GLY A 71 3.73 3.04 -2.51
N MET A 72 3.16 2.25 -3.42
CA MET A 72 3.90 1.65 -4.53
C MET A 72 4.41 2.70 -5.53
N ALA A 73 3.69 3.80 -5.73
CA ALA A 73 4.16 4.91 -6.55
C ALA A 73 5.33 5.64 -5.89
N LEU A 74 5.25 5.90 -4.57
CA LEU A 74 6.30 6.55 -3.80
C LEU A 74 7.59 5.72 -3.83
N GLN A 75 7.50 4.41 -3.57
CA GLN A 75 8.63 3.48 -3.67
C GLN A 75 9.19 3.43 -5.09
N GLY A 76 8.34 3.09 -6.06
CA GLY A 76 8.78 2.79 -7.43
C GLY A 76 9.36 4.00 -8.15
N PHE A 77 8.66 5.15 -8.10
CA PHE A 77 9.20 6.38 -8.70
C PHE A 77 10.28 7.01 -7.82
N GLY A 78 10.27 6.77 -6.51
CA GLY A 78 11.37 7.12 -5.61
C GLY A 78 12.68 6.53 -6.08
N GLU A 79 12.69 5.23 -6.33
CA GLU A 79 13.86 4.50 -6.81
C GLU A 79 14.27 4.94 -8.21
N VAL A 80 13.33 4.90 -9.16
CA VAL A 80 13.64 5.16 -10.57
C VAL A 80 14.06 6.60 -10.86
N TRP A 81 13.67 7.55 -10.01
CA TRP A 81 14.14 8.93 -10.11
C TRP A 81 15.33 9.22 -9.19
N GLY A 82 15.90 8.24 -8.50
CA GLY A 82 17.01 8.43 -7.55
C GLY A 82 16.65 9.45 -6.46
N LEU A 83 15.45 9.33 -5.88
CA LEU A 83 15.03 10.19 -4.77
C LEU A 83 15.72 9.81 -3.46
N TYR A 84 16.04 8.52 -3.28
CA TYR A 84 16.84 8.01 -2.18
C TYR A 84 18.20 8.71 -2.11
N ASP A 85 18.88 8.87 -3.24
CA ASP A 85 20.18 9.55 -3.30
C ASP A 85 20.09 11.08 -3.16
N ARG A 86 19.01 11.68 -3.68
CA ARG A 86 18.91 13.14 -3.84
C ARG A 86 18.35 13.85 -2.62
N PHE A 87 17.49 13.19 -1.86
CA PHE A 87 16.79 13.80 -0.73
C PHE A 87 17.17 13.13 0.58
N VAL A 88 17.86 13.91 1.43
CA VAL A 88 18.24 13.51 2.78
C VAL A 88 16.99 13.04 3.53
N ARG A 89 16.95 11.75 3.92
CA ARG A 89 15.84 11.07 4.62
C ARG A 89 14.63 10.72 3.77
N PHE A 90 14.78 10.62 2.45
CA PHE A 90 13.74 10.02 1.62
C PHE A 90 13.49 8.56 2.04
N ASP A 91 14.56 7.86 2.38
CA ASP A 91 14.49 6.51 2.89
C ASP A 91 13.69 6.41 4.20
N ASP A 92 14.06 7.22 5.22
CA ASP A 92 13.28 7.36 6.46
C ASP A 92 11.76 7.58 6.22
N LEU A 93 11.42 8.41 5.22
CA LEU A 93 10.04 8.71 4.86
C LEU A 93 9.34 7.47 4.31
N VAL A 94 10.02 6.70 3.45
CA VAL A 94 9.49 5.48 2.86
C VAL A 94 9.26 4.44 3.96
N HIS A 95 10.24 4.17 4.82
CA HIS A 95 10.10 3.22 5.93
C HIS A 95 8.99 3.61 6.91
N LEU A 96 8.74 4.91 7.12
CA LEU A 96 7.57 5.31 7.91
C LEU A 96 6.26 5.09 7.15
N THR A 97 6.21 5.44 5.86
CA THR A 97 4.95 5.56 5.12
C THR A 97 4.47 4.25 4.51
N LEU A 98 5.36 3.37 4.08
CA LEU A 98 5.00 2.12 3.41
C LEU A 98 4.25 1.17 4.36
N PRO A 99 4.75 0.86 5.58
CA PRO A 99 4.00 0.05 6.54
C PRO A 99 2.71 0.73 7.00
N MET A 100 2.72 2.06 7.17
CA MET A 100 1.51 2.82 7.50
C MET A 100 0.39 2.64 6.47
N LEU A 101 0.74 2.66 5.18
CA LEU A 101 -0.23 2.59 4.09
C LEU A 101 -0.60 1.15 3.70
N THR A 102 0.31 0.19 3.90
CA THR A 102 0.13 -1.21 3.44
C THR A 102 -0.37 -2.15 4.53
N ALA A 103 -0.02 -1.96 5.80
CA ALA A 103 -0.45 -2.86 6.86
C ALA A 103 -1.99 -2.99 6.96
N PRO A 104 -2.78 -1.89 6.88
CA PRO A 104 -4.23 -2.00 6.85
C PRO A 104 -4.77 -2.78 5.65
N VAL A 105 -4.09 -2.67 4.50
CA VAL A 105 -4.46 -3.38 3.26
C VAL A 105 -4.27 -4.89 3.44
N VAL A 106 -3.16 -5.30 4.07
CA VAL A 106 -2.92 -6.72 4.37
C VAL A 106 -3.96 -7.24 5.35
N TYR A 107 -4.29 -6.50 6.42
CA TYR A 107 -5.37 -6.88 7.34
C TYR A 107 -6.70 -7.07 6.61
N ILE A 108 -7.10 -6.11 5.78
CA ILE A 108 -8.33 -6.19 5.00
C ILE A 108 -8.30 -7.38 4.05
N ALA A 109 -7.17 -7.66 3.40
CA ALA A 109 -7.04 -8.83 2.52
C ALA A 109 -7.24 -10.15 3.28
N LEU A 110 -6.68 -10.27 4.48
CA LEU A 110 -6.88 -11.42 5.37
C LEU A 110 -8.33 -11.53 5.84
N ALA A 111 -8.98 -10.41 6.17
CA ALA A 111 -10.39 -10.38 6.53
C ALA A 111 -11.28 -10.87 5.37
N ARG A 112 -10.94 -10.50 4.12
CA ARG A 112 -11.65 -10.97 2.92
C ARG A 112 -11.42 -12.44 2.61
N ALA A 113 -10.37 -13.02 3.16
CA ALA A 113 -10.08 -14.44 3.07
C ALA A 113 -10.60 -15.22 4.30
N ASP A 114 -11.41 -14.59 5.16
CA ASP A 114 -11.95 -15.15 6.39
C ASP A 114 -10.86 -15.66 7.38
N VAL A 115 -9.64 -15.12 7.30
CA VAL A 115 -8.52 -15.48 8.18
C VAL A 115 -8.56 -14.71 9.50
N VAL A 116 -9.04 -13.47 9.46
CA VAL A 116 -9.25 -12.59 10.62
C VAL A 116 -10.66 -12.01 10.55
N PRO A 117 -11.23 -11.48 11.66
CA PRO A 117 -12.57 -10.89 11.63
C PRO A 117 -12.69 -9.78 10.58
N ASP A 118 -13.77 -9.76 9.79
CA ASP A 118 -14.10 -8.57 9.00
C ASP A 118 -14.48 -7.52 10.02
N PRO A 119 -13.79 -6.38 10.03
CA PRO A 119 -14.07 -5.45 11.09
C PRO A 119 -15.54 -4.97 10.95
N ARG A 120 -16.20 -5.05 9.78
CA ARG A 120 -17.66 -4.83 9.59
C ARG A 120 -18.59 -5.57 10.55
N ASP A 121 -18.14 -6.69 11.11
CA ASP A 121 -18.93 -7.45 12.07
C ASP A 121 -19.14 -6.65 13.36
N GLU A 122 -20.01 -7.13 14.26
CA GLU A 122 -20.23 -6.49 15.54
C GLU A 122 -18.90 -6.37 16.33
N THR A 123 -18.39 -5.14 16.41
CA THR A 123 -17.09 -4.85 17.03
C THR A 123 -17.27 -4.31 18.44
N HIS A 124 -16.45 -4.83 19.35
CA HIS A 124 -16.33 -4.34 20.72
C HIS A 124 -14.86 -3.99 20.99
N LEU A 125 -14.57 -3.40 22.16
CA LEU A 125 -13.22 -2.97 22.53
C LEU A 125 -12.14 -4.03 22.29
N ARG A 126 -12.39 -5.28 22.68
CA ARG A 126 -11.45 -6.40 22.47
C ARG A 126 -11.15 -6.67 20.98
N HIS A 127 -12.13 -6.47 20.10
CA HIS A 127 -11.95 -6.65 18.65
C HIS A 127 -11.08 -5.52 18.09
N TYR A 128 -11.29 -4.26 18.52
CA TYR A 128 -10.42 -3.14 18.14
C TYR A 128 -8.97 -3.33 18.58
N VAL A 129 -8.75 -3.83 19.80
CA VAL A 129 -7.41 -4.18 20.28
C VAL A 129 -6.79 -5.27 19.39
N GLY A 130 -7.56 -6.31 19.05
CA GLY A 130 -7.12 -7.37 18.14
C GLY A 130 -6.75 -6.85 16.75
N ILE A 131 -7.61 -6.01 16.16
CA ILE A 131 -7.34 -5.34 14.87
C ILE A 131 -6.04 -4.54 14.96
N ALA A 132 -5.85 -3.74 16.02
CA ALA A 132 -4.65 -2.93 16.20
C ALA A 132 -3.38 -3.81 16.27
N VAL A 133 -3.38 -4.82 17.14
CA VAL A 133 -2.21 -5.68 17.36
C VAL A 133 -1.84 -6.44 16.10
N VAL A 134 -2.82 -7.06 15.43
CA VAL A 134 -2.56 -7.83 14.21
C VAL A 134 -2.09 -6.91 13.08
N THR A 135 -2.73 -5.74 12.90
CA THR A 135 -2.31 -4.79 11.86
C THR A 135 -0.90 -4.26 12.09
N ALA A 136 -0.56 -3.92 13.34
CA ALA A 136 0.79 -3.48 13.68
C ALA A 136 1.82 -4.59 13.41
N ALA A 137 1.52 -5.83 13.82
CA ALA A 137 2.40 -6.97 13.57
C ALA A 137 2.61 -7.23 12.07
N LEU A 138 1.55 -7.10 11.25
CA LEU A 138 1.66 -7.23 9.80
C LEU A 138 2.55 -6.14 9.20
N GLY A 139 2.40 -4.89 9.61
CA GLY A 139 3.25 -3.79 9.12
C GLY A 139 4.71 -3.93 9.52
N ILE A 140 4.97 -4.30 10.78
CA ILE A 140 6.34 -4.61 11.25
C ILE A 140 6.93 -5.78 10.45
N THR A 141 6.13 -6.80 10.14
CA THR A 141 6.58 -7.92 9.31
C THR A 141 6.91 -7.49 7.89
N VAL A 142 6.12 -6.58 7.30
CA VAL A 142 6.42 -6.03 5.96
C VAL A 142 7.77 -5.29 5.98
N GLY A 143 8.00 -4.42 6.96
CA GLY A 143 9.29 -3.73 7.13
C GLY A 143 10.46 -4.69 7.33
N ALA A 144 10.32 -5.65 8.26
CA ALA A 144 11.36 -6.65 8.49
C ALA A 144 11.65 -7.53 7.27
N LEU A 145 10.64 -7.86 6.46
CA LEU A 145 10.86 -8.59 5.21
C LEU A 145 11.57 -7.72 4.15
N TRP A 146 11.38 -6.41 4.19
CA TRP A 146 12.09 -5.47 3.33
C TRP A 146 13.57 -5.39 3.70
N GLU A 147 13.92 -5.23 4.98
CA GLU A 147 15.32 -5.27 5.45
C GLU A 147 16.03 -6.59 5.07
N ILE A 148 15.32 -7.72 5.21
CA ILE A 148 15.85 -9.02 4.79
C ILE A 148 16.09 -9.04 3.28
N TYR A 149 15.19 -8.42 2.51
CA TYR A 149 15.35 -8.29 1.07
C TYR A 149 16.57 -7.43 0.73
N GLU A 150 16.75 -6.26 1.35
CA GLU A 150 17.89 -5.37 1.11
C GLU A 150 19.21 -6.08 1.36
N TRP A 151 19.38 -6.61 2.58
CA TRP A 151 20.54 -7.41 2.95
C TRP A 151 20.82 -8.55 1.98
N ARG A 152 19.77 -9.24 1.51
CA ARG A 152 19.95 -10.39 0.63
C ARG A 152 20.19 -10.00 -0.83
N SER A 153 19.60 -8.90 -1.26
CA SER A 153 19.71 -8.37 -2.61
C SER A 153 21.14 -7.93 -2.91
N ASP A 154 21.87 -7.38 -1.94
CA ASP A 154 23.26 -6.97 -2.13
C ASP A 154 24.15 -8.16 -2.50
N ALA A 155 23.91 -9.31 -1.87
CA ALA A 155 24.64 -10.54 -2.15
C ALA A 155 24.25 -11.23 -3.46
N TRP A 156 23.00 -11.10 -3.91
CA TRP A 156 22.47 -11.86 -5.05
C TRP A 156 22.36 -11.08 -6.34
N LEU A 157 22.04 -9.80 -6.23
CA LEU A 157 21.75 -8.89 -7.32
C LEU A 157 22.83 -7.81 -7.46
N GLY A 158 23.75 -7.71 -6.49
CA GLY A 158 24.80 -6.69 -6.48
C GLY A 158 24.25 -5.28 -6.27
N THR A 159 23.12 -5.18 -5.56
CA THR A 159 22.60 -3.90 -5.06
C THR A 159 23.47 -3.38 -3.92
N ASP A 160 23.17 -2.19 -3.44
CA ASP A 160 23.82 -1.54 -2.29
C ASP A 160 22.73 -0.91 -1.41
N LEU A 161 21.75 -1.73 -1.00
CA LEU A 161 20.59 -1.28 -0.24
C LEU A 161 20.81 -1.38 1.28
N SER A 162 21.58 -2.35 1.76
CA SER A 162 21.84 -2.50 3.20
C SER A 162 23.04 -1.63 3.63
N GLU A 163 22.81 -0.34 3.93
CA GLU A 163 23.90 0.61 4.22
C GLU A 163 24.62 0.33 5.56
N GLY A 164 23.96 -0.34 6.51
CA GLY A 164 24.60 -0.80 7.74
C GLY A 164 23.65 -1.07 8.90
N ASN A 165 24.21 -1.47 10.05
CA ASN A 165 23.41 -1.86 11.21
C ASN A 165 22.59 -0.70 11.80
N ASP A 166 23.13 0.51 11.83
CA ASP A 166 22.43 1.67 12.40
C ASP A 166 21.27 2.12 11.50
N ASP A 167 21.43 1.95 10.20
CA ASP A 167 20.45 2.22 9.15
C ASP A 167 19.27 1.25 9.29
N THR A 168 19.52 -0.05 9.06
CA THR A 168 18.57 -1.15 9.24
C THR A 168 17.79 -1.09 10.56
N ASN A 169 18.45 -0.85 11.70
CA ASN A 169 17.73 -0.74 12.97
C ASN A 169 16.88 0.54 13.04
N GLY A 170 17.35 1.65 12.47
CA GLY A 170 16.57 2.86 12.33
C GLY A 170 15.32 2.63 11.49
N ASP A 171 15.43 1.86 10.42
CA ASP A 171 14.37 1.60 9.47
C ASP A 171 13.33 0.66 10.04
N LEU A 172 13.74 -0.40 10.73
CA LEU A 172 12.82 -1.22 11.54
C LEU A 172 12.05 -0.40 12.59
N VAL A 173 12.67 0.61 13.19
CA VAL A 173 11.98 1.52 14.13
C VAL A 173 10.95 2.37 13.39
N ARG A 174 11.30 2.95 12.24
CA ARG A 174 10.37 3.75 11.42
C ARG A 174 9.23 2.90 10.87
N ASP A 175 9.52 1.69 10.43
CA ASP A 175 8.54 0.72 9.97
C ASP A 175 7.56 0.36 11.08
N SER A 176 8.07 0.14 12.29
CA SER A 176 7.25 -0.15 13.47
C SER A 176 6.34 1.02 13.82
N LEU A 177 6.85 2.26 13.79
CA LEU A 177 6.04 3.46 14.01
C LEU A 177 4.98 3.62 12.93
N GLY A 178 5.35 3.41 11.66
CA GLY A 178 4.44 3.44 10.53
C GLY A 178 3.31 2.43 10.68
N ALA A 179 3.65 1.19 11.02
CA ALA A 179 2.70 0.11 11.26
C ALA A 179 1.74 0.41 12.42
N LEU A 180 2.22 0.99 13.52
CA LEU A 180 1.39 1.43 14.64
C LEU A 180 0.41 2.55 14.23
N ILE A 181 0.86 3.51 13.43
CA ILE A 181 0.00 4.57 12.89
C ILE A 181 -1.06 3.96 11.97
N GLY A 182 -0.66 3.08 11.04
CA GLY A 182 -1.58 2.38 10.13
C GLY A 182 -2.64 1.57 10.89
N ALA A 183 -2.24 0.86 11.95
CA ALA A 183 -3.13 0.13 12.84
C ALA A 183 -4.13 1.05 13.55
N ALA A 184 -3.67 2.17 14.09
CA ALA A 184 -4.53 3.16 14.73
C ALA A 184 -5.54 3.77 13.74
N LEU A 185 -5.12 4.08 12.51
CA LEU A 185 -5.98 4.58 11.45
C LEU A 185 -7.03 3.55 11.04
N LEU A 186 -6.67 2.26 10.94
CA LEU A 186 -7.62 1.20 10.65
C LEU A 186 -8.66 1.04 11.77
N VAL A 187 -8.23 1.08 13.03
CA VAL A 187 -9.15 1.04 14.18
C VAL A 187 -10.06 2.26 14.21
N ALA A 188 -9.54 3.46 13.95
CA ALA A 188 -10.35 4.67 13.88
C ALA A 188 -11.40 4.56 12.76
N TRP A 189 -11.00 4.08 11.57
CA TRP A 189 -11.91 3.82 10.46
C TRP A 189 -12.98 2.78 10.80
N ALA A 190 -12.59 1.71 11.51
CA ALA A 190 -13.51 0.69 12.00
C ALA A 190 -14.51 1.21 13.04
N ARG A 191 -14.04 2.07 13.96
CA ARG A 191 -14.78 2.55 15.12
C ARG A 191 -15.77 3.66 14.80
N PHE A 192 -15.40 4.57 13.89
CA PHE A 192 -16.15 5.81 13.62
C PHE A 192 -16.98 5.77 12.34
N GLY A 193 -17.06 4.62 11.69
CA GLY A 193 -18.00 4.38 10.60
C GLY A 193 -17.33 4.04 9.28
N TRP A 194 -17.68 2.86 8.78
CA TRP A 194 -17.15 2.26 7.57
C TRP A 194 -17.61 2.94 6.28
N GLY A 195 -16.72 3.72 5.66
CA GLY A 195 -16.73 3.97 4.22
C GLY A 195 -16.24 2.76 3.41
N SER A 196 -16.71 1.55 3.71
CA SER A 196 -16.31 0.31 3.04
C SER A 196 -16.98 0.15 1.68
N VAL A 197 -16.98 1.22 0.88
CA VAL A 197 -17.55 1.23 -0.47
C VAL A 197 -16.70 0.28 -1.31
N ARG A 198 -17.26 -0.89 -1.58
CA ARG A 198 -16.71 -1.81 -2.57
C ARG A 198 -16.68 -1.05 -3.89
N ARG A 199 -15.54 -1.05 -4.56
CA ARG A 199 -15.42 -0.48 -5.91
C ARG A 199 -15.94 -1.52 -6.91
N ILE A 200 -17.24 -1.82 -6.87
CA ILE A 200 -17.91 -2.76 -7.78
C ILE A 200 -18.11 -2.03 -9.12
N PRO A 201 -17.52 -2.48 -10.23
CA PRO A 201 -17.74 -1.86 -11.53
C PRO A 201 -19.23 -1.81 -11.89
N GLY A 202 -19.77 -0.61 -12.09
CA GLY A 202 -21.17 -0.42 -12.52
C GLY A 202 -22.22 -0.46 -11.41
N VAL A 203 -21.84 -0.67 -10.15
CA VAL A 203 -22.75 -0.61 -8.99
C VAL A 203 -22.18 0.38 -7.99
N ASN A 204 -22.61 1.64 -8.12
CA ASN A 204 -22.23 2.73 -7.23
C ASN A 204 -23.28 2.90 -6.12
N THR A 205 -23.69 1.80 -5.50
CA THR A 205 -24.59 1.86 -4.34
C THR A 205 -23.75 2.18 -3.11
N HIS A 206 -23.95 3.38 -2.56
CA HIS A 206 -23.95 3.47 -1.11
C HIS A 206 -25.00 2.47 -0.64
N GLU A 207 -24.59 1.29 -0.16
CA GLU A 207 -25.46 0.55 0.75
C GLU A 207 -25.65 1.46 1.96
N ALA A 208 -26.91 1.76 2.27
CA ALA A 208 -27.26 2.58 3.41
C ALA A 208 -26.55 1.99 4.63
N VAL A 209 -25.75 2.83 5.29
CA VAL A 209 -25.14 2.47 6.57
C VAL A 209 -26.24 2.69 7.59
N ASP A 210 -27.15 1.72 7.71
CA ASP A 210 -27.98 1.65 8.90
C ASP A 210 -27.04 1.22 10.04
N ALA A 211 -26.65 2.21 10.83
CA ALA A 211 -25.89 2.03 12.06
C ALA A 211 -26.79 1.48 13.17
#